data_AF-A0A2J8Q0M9-F1
#
_entry.id   AF-A0A2J8Q0M9-F1
#
_cell.length_a   1.000
_cell.length_b   1.000
_cell.length_c   1.000
_cell.angle_alpha   90.00
_cell.angle_beta   90.00
_cell.angle_gamma   90.00
#
_symmetry.space_group_name_H-M   'P 1'
#
loop_
_entity.id
_entity.type
_entity.pdbx_description
1 polymer ?
#
loop_
_entity_poly.entity_id
_entity_poly.type
_entity_poly.pdbx_seq_one_letter_code
_entity_poly.pdbx_strand_id
1 'polypeptide(L)' 'MNVPFKRLSVVFGEHTLLVTVSGQRVFVVKRQNRGREPIDV' A
#
# COMPACT_ATOMS: atom_id res chain seq x y z
N MET A 1 -8.72 19.65 -6.56
CA MET A 1 -9.20 18.28 -6.85
C MET A 1 -9.10 17.49 -5.55
N ASN A 2 -10.23 17.14 -4.93
CA ASN A 2 -10.22 16.39 -3.67
C ASN A 2 -9.92 14.92 -3.99
N VAL A 3 -8.75 14.40 -3.60
CA VAL A 3 -8.40 13.00 -3.84
C VAL A 3 -8.97 12.18 -2.69
N PRO A 4 -9.94 11.28 -2.93
CA PRO A 4 -10.70 10.62 -1.87
C PRO A 4 -9.88 9.62 -1.04
N PHE A 5 -8.69 9.22 -1.50
CA PHE A 5 -7.87 8.22 -0.84
C PHE A 5 -6.39 8.65 -0.77
N LYS A 6 -5.77 8.49 0.40
CA LYS A 6 -4.32 8.68 0.57
C LYS A 6 -3.51 7.51 -0.03
N ARG A 7 -4.09 6.31 -0.05
CA ARG A 7 -3.47 5.06 -0.54
C ARG A 7 -4.53 4.06 -0.97
N LEU A 8 -4.28 3.39 -2.09
CA LEU A 8 -5.07 2.26 -2.58
C LEU A 8 -4.32 0.95 -2.28
N SER A 9 -5.03 -0.11 -1.90
CA SER A 9 -4.43 -1.44 -1.67
C SER A 9 -5.20 -2.51 -2.45
N VAL A 10 -4.49 -3.32 -3.25
CA VAL A 10 -5.04 -4.51 -3.90
C VAL A 10 -4.49 -5.72 -3.16
N VAL A 11 -5.37 -6.44 -2.47
CA VAL A 11 -5.00 -7.55 -1.57
C VAL A 11 -5.21 -8.88 -2.29
N PHE A 12 -4.13 -9.65 -2.47
CA PHE A 12 -4.16 -11.03 -2.92
C PHE A 12 -4.00 -11.97 -1.71
N GLY A 13 -4.05 -13.29 -1.92
CA GLY A 13 -3.83 -14.26 -0.85
C GLY A 13 -2.46 -14.14 -0.18
N GLU A 14 -1.39 -14.05 -0.98
CA GLU A 14 0.00 -14.09 -0.47
C GLU A 14 0.66 -12.71 -0.33
N HIS A 15 0.18 -11.73 -1.07
CA HIS A 15 0.79 -10.41 -1.13
C HIS A 15 -0.23 -9.31 -1.39
N THR A 16 0.17 -8.07 -1.15
CA THR A 16 -0.64 -6.87 -1.38
C THR A 16 0.15 -5.89 -2.24
N LEU A 17 -0.51 -5.26 -3.21
CA LEU A 17 0.02 -4.09 -3.90
C LEU A 17 -0.47 -2.82 -3.21
N LEU A 18 0.44 -1.98 -2.75
CA LEU A 18 0.17 -0.68 -2.15
C LEU A 18 0.45 0.40 -3.18
N VAL A 19 -0.54 1.25 -3.45
CA VAL A 19 -0.49 2.27 -4.50
C VAL A 19 -0.70 3.66 -3.89
N THR A 20 0.18 4.60 -4.22
CA THR A 20 0.02 6.02 -3.91
C THR A 20 0.30 6.89 -5.13
N VAL A 21 -0.21 8.12 -5.11
CA VAL A 21 0.03 9.13 -6.14
C VAL A 21 0.63 10.36 -5.50
N SER A 22 1.70 10.89 -6.08
CA SER A 22 2.27 12.19 -5.71
C SER A 22 2.62 12.98 -6.96
N GLY A 23 2.05 14.18 -7.10
CA GLY A 23 2.07 14.93 -8.34
C GLY A 23 1.46 14.13 -9.49
N GLN A 24 2.26 13.89 -10.54
CA GLN A 24 1.86 13.09 -11.70
C GLN A 24 2.47 11.67 -11.70
N ARG A 25 3.03 11.24 -10.57
CA ARG A 25 3.71 9.94 -10.45
C ARG A 25 2.90 8.98 -9.62
N VAL A 26 2.85 7.74 -10.08
CA VAL A 26 2.26 6.59 -9.38
C VAL A 26 3.39 5.76 -8.77
N PHE A 27 3.26 5.45 -7.49
CA PHE A 27 4.19 4.60 -6.76
C PHE A 27 3.48 3.31 -6.40
N VAL A 28 4.12 2.17 -6.67
CA VAL A 28 3.57 0.84 -6.40
C VAL A 28 4.59 0.04 -5.60
N VAL A 29 4.15 -0.52 -4.48
CA VAL A 29 4.97 -1.40 -3.64
C VAL A 29 4.29 -2.75 -3.51
N LYS A 30 5.01 -3.83 -3.82
CA LYS A 30 4.57 -5.22 -3.54
C LYS A 30 5.05 -5.63 -2.15
N ARG A 31 4.11 -5.98 -1.27
CA ARG A 31 4.40 -6.41 0.11
C ARG A 31 3.86 -7.82 0.33
N GLN A 32 4.65 -8.73 0.92
CA GLN A 32 4.12 -10.00 1.40
C GLN A 32 3.10 -9.78 2.51
N ASN A 33 2.05 -10.60 2.55
CA ASN A 33 1.04 -10.57 3.60
C ASN A 33 1.61 -11.18 4.89
N ARG A 34 2.49 -10.46 5.57
CA ARG A 34 2.92 -10.79 6.93
C ARG A 34 1.97 -10.14 7.93
N GLY A 35 1.48 -10.94 8.88
CA GLY A 35 0.72 -10.46 10.02
C GLY A 35 1.45 -9.29 10.70
N ARG A 36 0.70 -8.28 11.12
CA ARG A 36 1.26 -7.05 11.67
C ARG A 36 1.34 -7.18 13.19
N GLU A 37 2.28 -7.99 13.65
CA GLU A 37 2.63 -7.99 15.07
C GLU A 37 3.50 -6.76 15.38
N PRO A 38 3.37 -6.16 16.57
CA PRO A 38 4.36 -5.22 17.07
C PRO A 38 5.75 -5.86 16.98
N ILE A 39 6.70 -5.11 16.40
CA ILE A 39 8.11 -5.49 16.43
C ILE A 39 8.71 -4.68 17.57
N ASP A 40 9.41 -5.35 18.49
CA ASP A 40 10.20 -4.66 19.51
C ASP A 40 11.43 -4.05 18.83
N VAL A 41 11.64 -2.75 19.02
CA VAL A 41 12.59 -1.93 18.24
C VAL A 41 13.82 -1.56 19.05
#